data_AF-A0A9D4GCH6-F1
#
_entry.id   AF-A0A9D4GCH6-F1
#
_cell.length_a   1.000
_cell.length_b   1.000
_cell.length_c   1.000
_cell.angle_alpha   90.00
_cell.angle_beta   90.00
_cell.angle_gamma   90.00
#
_symmetry.space_group_name_H-M   'P 1'
#
loop_
_entity.id
_entity.type
_entity.pdbx_description
1 polymer ?
#
loop_
_entity_poly.entity_id
_entity_poly.type
_entity_poly.pdbx_seq_one_letter_code
_entity_poly.pdbx_strand_id
1 'polypeptide(L)'
;MTIQIDKPDEEIKQSLIADDATEFLNDNYDSFHNLIESLTLYGMTSGLKLNKSKCTVLRPDKIKRTQLIQSVENGGIQLTNIDSFLNAIKCSWVKRYLDNTNTSKWKLIYQKILKKYGDSLLFECNNSNTILHKIANENIFLSDVLSAWSDVTHNLETQTSSKTILWNNKDITSNNKTFFYKDWFERSIKYVDQLYDYRIMDFYSFDNICYIYGIP
;
A
#
# COMPACT_ATOMS: atom_id res chain seq x y z
N MET A 1 11.18 17.34 11.00
CA MET A 1 10.17 18.00 11.85
C MET A 1 9.69 19.21 11.07
N THR A 2 8.46 19.17 10.56
CA THR A 2 7.87 20.26 9.76
C THR A 2 7.28 21.26 10.75
N ILE A 3 7.72 22.52 10.73
CA ILE A 3 7.12 23.59 11.54
C ILE A 3 6.20 24.36 10.60
N GLN A 4 4.93 24.47 10.97
CA GLN A 4 3.90 25.20 10.23
C GLN A 4 3.75 26.59 10.88
N ILE A 5 3.97 27.67 10.13
CA ILE A 5 3.67 29.04 10.58
C ILE A 5 2.96 29.79 9.45
N ASP A 6 1.73 30.21 9.75
CA ASP A 6 0.91 31.27 9.15
C ASP A 6 0.64 31.25 7.64
N LYS A 7 -0.19 30.29 7.24
CA LYS A 7 -1.48 30.43 6.52
C LYS A 7 -2.10 29.02 6.44
N PRO A 8 -3.43 28.87 6.44
CA PRO A 8 -4.06 27.54 6.47
C PRO A 8 -3.66 26.62 5.31
N ASP A 9 -3.09 27.14 4.23
CA ASP A 9 -2.75 26.38 3.01
C ASP A 9 -1.26 26.43 2.58
N GLU A 10 -0.36 27.07 3.34
CA GLU A 10 1.07 27.12 2.98
C GLU A 10 1.93 26.31 3.96
N GLU A 11 2.39 25.13 3.53
CA GLU A 11 3.36 24.32 4.27
C GLU A 11 4.80 24.83 4.04
N ILE A 12 5.46 25.26 5.11
CA ILE A 12 6.91 25.52 5.09
C ILE A 12 7.63 24.18 5.04
N LYS A 13 8.32 23.93 3.92
CA LYS A 13 9.17 22.76 3.74
C LYS A 13 10.56 23.10 4.25
N GLN A 14 10.92 22.50 5.38
CA GLN A 14 12.25 22.68 5.99
C GLN A 14 12.79 21.36 6.53
N SER A 15 14.10 21.21 6.46
CA SER A 15 14.88 20.16 7.12
C SER A 15 15.79 20.81 8.14
N LEU A 16 15.69 20.39 9.40
CA LEU A 16 16.50 20.90 10.51
C LEU A 16 17.24 19.73 11.16
N ILE A 17 18.56 19.87 11.29
CA ILE A 17 19.45 18.94 11.99
C ILE A 17 20.42 19.77 12.81
N ALA A 18 20.13 19.94 14.11
CA ALA A 18 20.90 20.81 15.01
C ALA A 18 21.02 22.26 14.47
N ASP A 19 22.23 22.74 14.17
CA ASP A 19 22.50 24.06 13.59
C ASP A 19 22.33 24.10 12.07
N ASP A 20 22.30 22.94 11.40
CA ASP A 20 22.08 22.86 9.96
C ASP A 20 20.59 22.94 9.63
N ALA A 21 20.25 23.99 8.86
CA ALA A 21 18.93 24.21 8.32
C ALA A 21 18.95 24.20 6.78
N THR A 22 17.98 23.52 6.18
CA THR A 22 17.73 23.55 4.74
C THR A 22 16.27 23.91 4.51
N GLU A 23 16.05 25.04 3.84
CA GLU A 23 14.71 25.55 3.54
C GLU A 23 14.43 25.36 2.05
N PHE A 24 13.24 24.87 1.73
CA PHE A 24 12.79 24.64 0.36
C PHE A 24 11.83 25.76 -0.02
N LEU A 25 12.27 26.58 -0.96
CA LEU A 25 11.53 27.75 -1.44
C LEU A 25 10.87 27.47 -2.78
N ASN A 26 9.77 28.16 -3.03
CA ASN A 26 9.20 28.23 -4.37
C ASN A 26 10.12 29.07 -5.26
N ASP A 27 10.14 28.79 -6.57
CA ASP A 27 10.98 29.49 -7.55
C ASP A 27 10.41 30.88 -7.89
N ASN A 28 10.24 31.72 -6.87
CA ASN A 28 9.77 33.10 -6.98
C ASN A 28 10.55 34.02 -6.01
N TYR A 29 10.63 35.30 -6.37
CA TYR A 29 11.37 36.30 -5.59
C TYR A 29 10.77 36.52 -4.21
N ASP A 30 9.44 36.57 -4.11
CA ASP A 30 8.73 36.87 -2.87
C ASP A 30 9.00 35.81 -1.79
N SER A 31 9.07 34.52 -2.16
CA SER A 31 9.37 33.41 -1.24
C SER A 31 10.76 33.54 -0.64
N PHE A 32 11.76 33.92 -1.44
CA PHE A 32 13.11 34.15 -0.94
C PHE A 32 13.18 35.43 -0.09
N HIS A 33 12.53 36.51 -0.53
CA HIS A 33 12.52 37.77 0.22
C HIS A 33 11.87 37.59 1.60
N ASN A 34 10.69 36.96 1.65
CA ASN A 34 9.94 36.69 2.89
C ASN A 34 10.75 35.83 3.87
N LEU A 35 11.52 34.86 3.35
CA LEU A 35 12.41 34.07 4.17
C LEU A 35 13.51 34.92 4.80
N ILE A 36 14.20 35.73 4.00
CA ILE A 36 15.30 36.59 4.49
C ILE A 36 14.78 37.61 5.51
N GLU A 37 13.59 38.15 5.28
CA GLU A 37 12.92 39.05 6.22
C GLU A 37 12.60 38.35 7.55
N SER A 38 12.05 37.14 7.49
CA SER A 38 11.74 36.32 8.67
C SER A 38 13.00 35.96 9.47
N LEU A 39 14.07 35.53 8.79
CA LEU A 39 15.37 35.22 9.42
C LEU A 39 16.01 36.47 10.03
N THR A 40 15.84 37.63 9.40
CA THR A 40 16.36 38.90 9.93
C THR A 40 15.60 39.30 11.20
N LEU A 41 14.27 39.20 11.20
CA LEU A 41 13.43 39.46 12.37
C LEU A 41 13.74 38.48 13.51
N TYR A 42 13.91 37.19 13.20
CA TYR A 42 14.34 36.20 14.17
C TYR A 42 15.73 36.50 14.74
N GLY A 43 16.68 36.94 13.91
CA GLY A 43 18.00 37.37 14.36
C GLY A 43 17.95 38.58 15.29
N MET A 44 17.08 39.56 15.01
CA MET A 44 16.87 40.72 15.87
C MET A 44 16.29 40.37 17.24
N THR A 45 15.40 39.37 17.30
CA THR A 45 14.74 38.97 18.56
C THR A 45 15.57 37.99 19.38
N SER A 46 16.27 37.04 18.74
CA SER A 46 17.07 36.01 19.42
C SER A 46 18.50 36.44 19.72
N GLY A 47 19.02 37.47 19.03
CA GLY A 47 20.44 37.84 19.06
C GLY A 47 21.34 36.89 18.25
N LEU A 48 20.78 35.87 17.60
CA LEU A 48 21.52 34.94 16.74
C LEU A 48 21.83 35.58 15.39
N LYS A 49 22.97 35.19 14.80
CA LYS A 49 23.41 35.68 13.49
C LYS A 49 23.58 34.52 12.52
N LEU A 50 22.99 34.67 11.35
CA LEU A 50 23.17 33.74 10.24
C LEU A 50 24.64 33.73 9.80
N ASN A 51 25.24 32.54 9.70
CA ASN A 51 26.61 32.40 9.23
C ASN A 51 26.65 32.44 7.69
N LYS A 52 26.69 33.64 7.12
CA LYS A 52 26.63 33.86 5.67
C LYS A 52 27.70 33.12 4.87
N SER A 53 28.88 32.85 5.42
CA SER A 53 29.94 32.11 4.72
C SER A 53 29.65 30.62 4.59
N LYS A 54 28.71 30.09 5.39
CA LYS A 54 28.25 28.70 5.35
C LYS A 54 26.88 28.54 4.66
N CYS A 55 26.15 29.63 4.44
CA CYS A 55 24.86 29.59 3.76
C CYS A 55 25.05 29.58 2.24
N THR A 56 24.43 28.60 1.58
CA THR A 56 24.44 28.50 0.11
C THR A 56 23.01 28.44 -0.39
N VAL A 57 22.70 29.22 -1.42
CA VAL A 57 21.42 29.12 -2.15
C VAL A 57 21.68 28.27 -3.39
N LEU A 58 21.02 27.13 -3.47
CA LEU A 58 21.14 26.21 -4.61
C LEU A 58 19.83 26.20 -5.38
N ARG A 59 19.93 26.30 -6.71
CA ARG A 59 18.82 25.98 -7.63
C ARG A 59 19.09 24.58 -8.18
N PRO A 60 18.51 23.52 -7.60
CA PRO A 60 18.75 22.17 -8.09
C PRO A 60 18.09 21.99 -9.46
N ASP A 61 18.78 21.31 -10.37
CA ASP A 61 18.18 20.89 -11.63
C ASP A 61 17.00 19.95 -11.36
N LYS A 62 15.86 20.25 -12.00
CA LYS A 62 14.63 19.47 -11.84
C LYS A 62 14.70 18.24 -12.74
N ILE A 63 15.11 17.11 -12.17
CA ILE A 63 15.09 15.82 -12.87
C ILE A 63 13.78 15.10 -12.55
N LYS A 64 13.09 14.60 -13.59
CA LYS A 64 11.88 13.79 -13.39
C LYS A 64 12.23 12.49 -12.69
N ARG A 65 11.43 12.10 -11.70
CA ARG A 65 11.60 10.84 -10.97
C ARG A 65 11.62 9.61 -11.87
N THR A 66 10.82 9.62 -12.94
CA THR A 66 10.81 8.57 -13.97
C THR A 66 12.15 8.43 -14.68
N GLN A 67 12.88 9.52 -14.90
CA GLN A 67 14.23 9.51 -15.46
C GLN A 67 15.22 8.92 -14.45
N LEU A 68 15.11 9.28 -13.16
CA LEU A 68 16.02 8.78 -12.13
C LEU A 68 15.95 7.26 -11.98
N ILE A 69 14.75 6.68 -12.12
CA ILE A 69 14.51 5.24 -11.96
C ILE A 69 15.05 4.42 -13.15
N GLN A 70 15.14 5.03 -14.34
CA GLN A 70 15.60 4.33 -15.55
C GLN A 70 17.04 3.81 -15.40
N SER A 71 17.35 2.76 -16.15
CA SER A 71 18.72 2.22 -16.23
C SER A 71 19.69 3.23 -16.85
N VAL A 72 20.98 3.05 -16.54
CA VAL A 72 22.05 3.92 -17.03
C VAL A 72 22.11 3.95 -18.56
N GLU A 73 21.83 2.83 -19.23
CA GLU A 73 21.76 2.72 -20.70
C GLU A 73 20.67 3.60 -21.33
N ASN A 74 19.62 3.93 -20.56
CA ASN A 74 18.52 4.78 -20.98
C ASN A 74 18.67 6.23 -20.46
N GLY A 75 19.86 6.60 -19.97
CA GLY A 75 20.14 7.94 -19.44
C GLY A 75 19.55 8.22 -18.06
N GLY A 76 19.22 7.17 -17.31
CA GLY A 76 18.83 7.27 -15.90
C GLY A 76 19.99 6.98 -14.94
N ILE A 77 19.72 7.02 -13.64
CA ILE A 77 20.71 6.73 -12.59
C ILE A 77 20.42 5.41 -11.85
N GLN A 78 19.47 4.63 -12.36
CA GLN A 78 19.03 3.36 -11.78
C GLN A 78 18.61 3.47 -10.30
N LEU A 79 17.95 4.57 -9.95
CA LEU A 79 17.47 4.78 -8.59
C LEU A 79 16.30 3.83 -8.28
N THR A 80 16.29 3.25 -7.09
CA THR A 80 15.17 2.43 -6.63
C THR A 80 13.86 3.20 -6.69
N ASN A 81 12.84 2.58 -7.31
CA ASN A 81 11.50 3.12 -7.27
C ASN A 81 10.96 3.06 -5.83
N ILE A 82 10.83 4.22 -5.19
CA ILE A 82 10.27 4.38 -3.83
C ILE A 82 8.89 3.73 -3.72
N ASP A 83 8.01 3.83 -4.72
CA ASP A 83 6.68 3.22 -4.63
C ASP A 83 6.77 1.70 -4.56
N SER A 84 7.63 1.10 -5.39
CA SER A 84 7.94 -0.32 -5.34
C SER A 84 8.60 -0.72 -4.03
N PHE A 85 9.49 0.11 -3.49
CA PHE A 85 10.15 -0.13 -2.20
C PHE A 85 9.16 -0.07 -1.02
N LEU A 86 8.28 0.93 -1.00
CA LEU A 86 7.22 1.06 0.01
C LEU A 86 6.25 -0.12 -0.07
N ASN A 87 5.86 -0.54 -1.28
CA ASN A 87 5.03 -1.73 -1.48
C ASN A 87 5.75 -3.00 -1.00
N ALA A 88 7.06 -3.13 -1.23
CA ALA A 88 7.84 -4.25 -0.72
C ALA A 88 7.87 -4.29 0.82
N ILE A 89 8.02 -3.14 1.49
CA ILE A 89 7.92 -3.03 2.95
C ILE A 89 6.53 -3.47 3.41
N LYS A 90 5.46 -2.98 2.79
CA LYS A 90 4.07 -3.37 3.11
C LYS A 90 3.87 -4.88 2.92
N CYS A 91 4.34 -5.45 1.82
CA CYS A 91 4.29 -6.89 1.56
C CYS A 91 5.09 -7.73 2.58
N SER A 92 6.17 -7.16 3.16
CA SER A 92 6.91 -7.86 4.22
C SER A 92 6.05 -8.13 5.46
N TRP A 93 5.06 -7.28 5.74
CA TRP A 93 4.09 -7.52 6.82
C TRP A 93 3.14 -8.67 6.50
N VAL A 94 2.74 -8.84 5.24
CA VAL A 94 1.97 -10.01 4.79
C VAL A 94 2.76 -11.29 5.00
N LYS A 95 4.04 -11.31 4.60
CA LYS A 95 4.91 -12.47 4.84
C LYS A 95 4.99 -12.83 6.33
N ARG A 96 5.17 -11.82 7.20
CA ARG A 96 5.18 -12.01 8.66
C ARG A 96 3.83 -12.49 9.20
N TYR A 97 2.74 -12.08 8.57
CA TYR A 97 1.39 -12.48 8.95
C TYR A 97 1.12 -13.96 8.61
N LEU A 98 1.47 -14.36 7.39
CA LEU A 98 1.31 -15.74 6.88
C LEU A 98 2.28 -16.74 7.52
N ASP A 99 3.35 -16.28 8.15
CA ASP A 99 4.26 -17.12 8.91
C ASP A 99 3.55 -17.72 10.14
N ASN A 100 3.29 -19.04 10.10
CA ASN A 100 2.61 -19.78 11.17
C ASN A 100 3.40 -19.81 12.48
N THR A 101 4.72 -19.58 12.46
CA THR A 101 5.55 -19.56 13.67
C THR A 101 5.44 -18.23 14.44
N ASN A 102 4.96 -17.18 13.77
CA ASN A 102 4.81 -15.87 14.39
C ASN A 102 3.61 -15.84 15.35
N THR A 103 3.89 -15.57 16.63
CA THR A 103 2.91 -15.49 17.73
C THR A 103 2.68 -14.06 18.23
N SER A 104 3.11 -13.06 17.47
CA SER A 104 3.02 -11.64 17.85
C SER A 104 1.57 -11.20 18.12
N LYS A 105 1.36 -10.38 19.15
CA LYS A 105 0.03 -9.88 19.54
C LYS A 105 -0.70 -9.12 18.43
N TRP A 106 0.03 -8.36 17.61
CA TRP A 106 -0.55 -7.64 16.48
C TRP A 106 -1.20 -8.59 15.46
N LYS A 107 -0.59 -9.76 15.23
CA LYS A 107 -1.12 -10.78 14.32
C LYS A 107 -2.48 -11.30 14.78
N LEU A 108 -2.64 -11.55 16.09
CA LEU A 108 -3.91 -11.99 16.67
C LEU A 108 -5.05 -10.98 16.44
N ILE A 109 -4.74 -9.67 16.50
CA ILE A 109 -5.72 -8.61 16.25
C ILE A 109 -6.19 -8.67 14.80
N TYR A 110 -5.25 -8.70 13.84
CA TYR A 110 -5.61 -8.76 12.43
C TYR A 110 -6.25 -10.09 12.03
N GLN A 111 -5.84 -11.21 12.64
CA GLN A 111 -6.52 -12.49 12.47
C GLN A 111 -7.98 -12.41 12.87
N LYS A 112 -8.32 -11.75 13.98
CA LYS A 112 -9.74 -11.55 14.36
C LYS A 112 -10.52 -10.77 13.30
N ILE A 113 -9.91 -9.76 12.68
CA ILE A 113 -10.52 -8.94 11.64
C ILE A 113 -10.70 -9.75 10.34
N LEU A 114 -9.64 -10.42 9.89
CA LEU A 114 -9.58 -11.10 8.60
C LEU A 114 -10.30 -12.45 8.61
N LYS A 115 -10.46 -13.10 9.77
CA LYS A 115 -11.14 -14.41 9.90
C LYS A 115 -12.58 -14.40 9.38
N LYS A 116 -13.28 -13.25 9.44
CA LYS A 116 -14.62 -13.09 8.86
C LYS A 116 -14.62 -13.25 7.33
N TYR A 117 -13.48 -13.01 6.69
CA TYR A 117 -13.32 -12.92 5.25
C TYR A 117 -12.38 -14.01 4.69
N GLY A 118 -12.06 -15.05 5.48
CA GLY A 118 -11.23 -16.17 5.04
C GLY A 118 -9.75 -16.08 5.46
N ASP A 119 -9.39 -15.12 6.31
CA ASP A 119 -8.05 -15.00 6.91
C ASP A 119 -6.92 -14.96 5.85
N SER A 120 -6.07 -15.98 5.78
CA SER A 120 -4.96 -16.07 4.83
C SER A 120 -5.42 -16.15 3.38
N LEU A 121 -6.64 -16.64 3.14
CA LEU A 121 -7.23 -16.78 1.81
C LEU A 121 -7.26 -15.45 1.04
N LEU A 122 -7.43 -14.33 1.74
CA LEU A 122 -7.45 -12.99 1.13
C LEU A 122 -6.16 -12.61 0.41
N PHE A 123 -5.03 -13.23 0.74
CA PHE A 123 -3.75 -12.99 0.09
C PHE A 123 -3.52 -13.88 -1.14
N GLU A 124 -4.44 -14.81 -1.40
CA GLU A 124 -4.40 -15.70 -2.57
C GLU A 124 -5.50 -15.34 -3.59
N CYS A 125 -6.61 -14.77 -3.14
CA CYS A 125 -7.74 -14.41 -4.00
C CYS A 125 -7.45 -13.24 -4.94
N ASN A 126 -8.07 -13.29 -6.13
CA ASN A 126 -8.15 -12.17 -7.07
C ASN A 126 -9.17 -11.13 -6.58
N ASN A 127 -8.77 -10.35 -5.57
CA ASN A 127 -9.60 -9.33 -4.95
C ASN A 127 -9.43 -7.99 -5.67
N SER A 128 -10.38 -7.06 -5.49
CA SER A 128 -10.21 -5.66 -5.91
C SER A 128 -9.88 -4.76 -4.71
N ASN A 129 -9.14 -3.68 -4.95
CA ASN A 129 -8.80 -2.70 -3.91
C ASN A 129 -10.05 -2.13 -3.22
N THR A 130 -11.17 -1.97 -3.94
CA THR A 130 -12.45 -1.50 -3.36
C THR A 130 -13.06 -2.47 -2.34
N ILE A 131 -12.84 -3.77 -2.51
CA ILE A 131 -13.26 -4.79 -1.54
C ILE A 131 -12.35 -4.77 -0.33
N LEU A 132 -11.03 -4.68 -0.55
CA LEU A 132 -10.03 -4.66 0.52
C LEU A 132 -10.22 -3.46 1.46
N HIS A 133 -10.55 -2.29 0.92
CA HIS A 133 -10.91 -1.10 1.72
C HIS A 133 -12.14 -1.34 2.61
N LYS A 134 -13.17 -2.06 2.12
CA LYS A 134 -14.35 -2.41 2.94
C LYS A 134 -14.02 -3.41 4.04
N ILE A 135 -13.14 -4.37 3.75
CA ILE A 135 -12.69 -5.37 4.73
C ILE A 135 -11.90 -4.72 5.86
N ALA A 136 -11.02 -3.77 5.53
CA ALA A 136 -10.11 -3.14 6.48
C ALA A 136 -10.79 -2.11 7.41
N ASN A 137 -12.05 -1.75 7.18
CA ASN A 137 -12.95 -0.96 8.05
C ASN A 137 -12.22 0.08 8.95
N GLU A 138 -11.92 1.26 8.39
CA GLU A 138 -11.19 2.38 9.02
C GLU A 138 -9.72 2.12 9.40
N ASN A 139 -9.21 0.88 9.29
CA ASN A 139 -7.79 0.60 9.50
C ASN A 139 -6.98 0.90 8.23
N ILE A 140 -6.48 2.14 8.15
CA ILE A 140 -5.66 2.64 7.04
C ILE A 140 -4.45 1.72 6.80
N PHE A 141 -3.77 1.29 7.86
CA PHE A 141 -2.57 0.44 7.73
C PHE A 141 -2.89 -0.92 7.09
N LEU A 142 -3.92 -1.62 7.59
CA LEU A 142 -4.30 -2.91 7.03
C LEU A 142 -4.74 -2.77 5.57
N SER A 143 -5.49 -1.71 5.28
CA SER A 143 -5.92 -1.43 3.93
C SER A 143 -4.74 -1.22 2.98
N ASP A 144 -3.75 -0.44 3.41
CA ASP A 144 -2.53 -0.19 2.65
C ASP A 144 -1.72 -1.47 2.40
N VAL A 145 -1.63 -2.35 3.39
CA VAL A 145 -0.92 -3.62 3.28
C VAL A 145 -1.63 -4.56 2.31
N LEU A 146 -2.96 -4.66 2.39
CA LEU A 146 -3.76 -5.50 1.51
C LEU A 146 -3.68 -5.01 0.05
N SER A 147 -3.85 -3.71 -0.19
CA SER A 147 -3.74 -3.13 -1.53
C SER A 147 -2.33 -3.30 -2.10
N ALA A 148 -1.28 -3.04 -1.32
CA ALA A 148 0.10 -3.23 -1.78
C ALA A 148 0.40 -4.69 -2.15
N TRP A 149 -0.15 -5.67 -1.41
CA TRP A 149 -0.02 -7.07 -1.77
C TRP A 149 -0.71 -7.38 -3.09
N SER A 150 -1.98 -6.97 -3.23
CA SER A 150 -2.79 -7.13 -4.44
C SER A 150 -2.08 -6.57 -5.68
N ASP A 151 -1.56 -5.34 -5.57
CA ASP A 151 -0.85 -4.67 -6.66
C ASP A 151 0.42 -5.43 -7.05
N VAL A 152 1.19 -5.94 -6.07
CA VAL A 152 2.41 -6.72 -6.35
C VAL A 152 2.08 -8.08 -6.96
N THR A 153 1.06 -8.79 -6.47
CA THR A 153 0.70 -10.11 -6.98
C THR A 153 0.10 -10.04 -8.38
N HIS A 154 -0.76 -9.06 -8.68
CA HIS A 154 -1.30 -8.89 -10.02
C HIS A 154 -0.23 -8.60 -11.07
N ASN A 155 0.80 -7.83 -10.70
CA ASN A 155 1.94 -7.58 -11.60
C ASN A 155 2.83 -8.82 -11.81
N LEU A 156 2.75 -9.82 -10.92
CA LEU A 156 3.51 -11.06 -10.99
C LEU A 156 2.77 -12.19 -11.71
N GLU A 157 1.48 -12.05 -12.01
CA GLU A 157 0.65 -13.03 -12.72
C GLU A 157 1.12 -13.24 -14.17
N THR A 158 2.26 -13.90 -14.30
CA THR A 158 2.80 -14.45 -15.53
C THR A 158 2.48 -15.95 -15.55
N GLN A 159 1.46 -16.31 -16.33
CA GLN A 159 1.23 -17.64 -16.90
C GLN A 159 1.46 -18.86 -15.98
N THR A 160 0.70 -18.99 -14.90
CA THR A 160 0.49 -20.33 -14.32
C THR A 160 -1.00 -20.62 -14.29
N SER A 161 -1.35 -21.83 -14.76
CA SER A 161 -2.67 -22.45 -14.76
C SER A 161 -3.17 -22.68 -13.33
N SER A 162 -3.36 -21.59 -12.61
CA SER A 162 -3.84 -21.58 -11.24
C SER A 162 -5.36 -21.66 -11.26
N LYS A 163 -5.89 -22.72 -10.66
CA LYS A 163 -7.31 -22.91 -10.43
C LYS A 163 -7.93 -21.63 -9.88
N THR A 164 -9.04 -21.17 -10.47
CA THR A 164 -9.70 -19.94 -10.03
C THR A 164 -10.25 -20.11 -8.62
N ILE A 165 -9.79 -19.28 -7.68
CA ILE A 165 -10.34 -19.25 -6.33
C ILE A 165 -11.75 -18.66 -6.38
N LEU A 166 -12.70 -19.35 -5.74
CA LEU A 166 -14.11 -18.99 -5.74
C LEU A 166 -14.40 -17.74 -4.88
N TRP A 167 -13.77 -17.68 -3.72
CA TRP A 167 -14.11 -16.73 -2.66
C TRP A 167 -13.47 -15.36 -2.84
N ASN A 168 -14.17 -14.31 -2.38
CA ASN A 168 -13.74 -12.91 -2.44
C ASN A 168 -13.30 -12.39 -3.83
N ASN A 169 -13.52 -13.17 -4.89
CA ASN A 169 -12.98 -12.91 -6.21
C ASN A 169 -13.77 -11.81 -6.94
N LYS A 170 -13.08 -10.80 -7.48
CA LYS A 170 -13.71 -9.67 -8.19
C LYS A 170 -14.48 -10.10 -9.44
N ASP A 171 -14.11 -11.23 -10.04
CA ASP A 171 -14.75 -11.79 -11.23
C ASP A 171 -15.95 -12.69 -10.88
N ILE A 172 -16.11 -13.06 -9.61
CA ILE A 172 -17.19 -13.92 -9.11
C ILE A 172 -17.98 -13.16 -8.05
N THR A 173 -19.07 -12.52 -8.49
CA THR A 173 -19.89 -11.67 -7.61
C THR A 173 -21.35 -12.10 -7.62
N SER A 174 -22.02 -11.90 -6.49
CA SER A 174 -23.47 -12.01 -6.37
C SER A 174 -24.02 -10.62 -6.05
N ASN A 175 -24.94 -10.11 -6.85
CA ASN A 175 -25.46 -8.74 -6.74
C ASN A 175 -24.35 -7.66 -6.66
N ASN A 176 -23.32 -7.79 -7.50
CA ASN A 176 -22.13 -6.92 -7.54
C ASN A 176 -21.34 -6.85 -6.21
N LYS A 177 -21.51 -7.85 -5.34
CA LYS A 177 -20.75 -8.00 -4.11
C LYS A 177 -20.02 -9.34 -4.12
N THR A 178 -18.79 -9.32 -3.63
CA THR A 178 -18.07 -10.56 -3.36
C THR A 178 -18.60 -11.23 -2.11
N PHE A 179 -18.37 -12.53 -2.03
CA PHE A 179 -18.88 -13.36 -0.95
C PHE A 179 -17.83 -14.35 -0.46
N PHE A 180 -18.02 -14.75 0.80
CA PHE A 180 -17.23 -15.78 1.46
C PHE A 180 -18.17 -16.57 2.37
N TYR A 181 -18.36 -17.86 2.05
CA TYR A 181 -19.14 -18.77 2.89
C TYR A 181 -18.19 -19.65 3.68
N LYS A 182 -18.07 -19.32 4.98
CA LYS A 182 -17.17 -19.99 5.89
C LYS A 182 -17.42 -21.50 5.95
N ASP A 183 -18.68 -21.92 6.04
CA ASP A 183 -19.05 -23.33 6.17
C ASP A 183 -18.67 -24.15 4.93
N TRP A 184 -18.77 -23.54 3.73
CA TRP A 184 -18.37 -24.16 2.47
C TRP A 184 -16.85 -24.26 2.38
N PHE A 185 -16.14 -23.21 2.78
CA PHE A 185 -14.68 -23.18 2.80
C PHE A 185 -14.09 -24.20 3.77
N GLU A 186 -14.67 -24.35 4.96
CA GLU A 186 -14.26 -25.37 5.95
C GLU A 186 -14.51 -26.81 5.44
N ARG A 187 -15.44 -26.99 4.49
CA ARG A 187 -15.68 -28.25 3.77
C ARG A 187 -14.79 -28.44 2.54
N SER A 188 -13.69 -27.68 2.46
CA SER A 188 -12.67 -27.76 1.41
C SER A 188 -13.12 -27.31 0.02
N ILE A 189 -14.23 -26.56 -0.11
CA ILE A 189 -14.60 -25.88 -1.35
C ILE A 189 -13.82 -24.57 -1.42
N LYS A 190 -12.85 -24.49 -2.33
CA LYS A 190 -11.97 -23.32 -2.51
C LYS A 190 -11.93 -22.83 -3.96
N TYR A 191 -11.99 -23.74 -4.92
CA TYR A 191 -11.80 -23.46 -6.34
C TYR A 191 -13.08 -23.67 -7.14
N VAL A 192 -13.25 -22.93 -8.23
CA VAL A 192 -14.39 -23.08 -9.16
C VAL A 192 -14.44 -24.49 -9.76
N ASP A 193 -13.27 -25.08 -10.06
CA ASP A 193 -13.17 -26.45 -10.62
C ASP A 193 -13.83 -27.51 -9.73
N GLN A 194 -13.93 -27.28 -8.42
CA GLN A 194 -14.55 -28.22 -7.48
C GLN A 194 -16.09 -28.23 -7.57
N LEU A 195 -16.66 -27.25 -8.24
CA LEU A 195 -18.09 -27.15 -8.53
C LEU A 195 -18.46 -27.71 -9.91
N TYR A 196 -17.47 -28.08 -10.72
CA TYR A 196 -17.65 -28.54 -12.09
C TYR A 196 -17.50 -30.07 -12.21
N ASP A 197 -18.44 -30.72 -12.87
CA ASP A 197 -18.39 -32.15 -13.16
C ASP A 197 -17.86 -32.39 -14.58
N TYR A 198 -16.58 -32.75 -14.65
CA TYR A 198 -15.90 -33.06 -15.91
C TYR A 198 -16.41 -34.33 -16.61
N ARG A 199 -17.32 -35.11 -16.03
CA ARG A 199 -17.91 -36.28 -16.70
C ARG A 199 -19.09 -35.90 -17.58
N ILE A 200 -19.88 -34.95 -17.10
CA ILE A 200 -21.08 -34.45 -17.80
C ILE A 200 -20.83 -33.09 -18.46
N MET A 201 -19.64 -32.50 -18.28
CA MET A 201 -19.27 -31.18 -18.78
C MET A 201 -20.20 -30.05 -18.28
N ASP A 202 -20.67 -30.15 -17.04
CA ASP A 202 -21.59 -29.17 -16.44
C ASP A 202 -21.32 -28.99 -14.93
N PHE A 203 -21.84 -27.92 -14.33
CA PHE A 203 -21.76 -27.68 -12.90
C PHE A 203 -22.64 -28.65 -12.10
N TYR A 204 -22.20 -29.02 -10.91
CA TYR A 204 -23.05 -29.75 -9.98
C TYR A 204 -24.28 -28.92 -9.61
N SER A 205 -25.46 -29.55 -9.59
CA SER A 205 -26.64 -28.96 -8.96
C SER A 205 -26.39 -28.71 -7.47
N PHE A 206 -27.17 -27.82 -6.87
CA PHE A 206 -27.06 -27.53 -5.44
C PHE A 206 -27.20 -28.81 -4.59
N ASP A 207 -28.18 -29.67 -4.89
CA ASP A 207 -28.39 -30.93 -4.18
C ASP A 207 -27.17 -31.86 -4.27
N ASN A 208 -26.51 -31.92 -5.43
CA ASN A 208 -25.30 -32.70 -5.61
C ASN A 208 -24.13 -32.13 -4.80
N ILE A 209 -23.97 -30.80 -4.77
CA ILE A 209 -22.96 -30.14 -3.93
C ILE A 209 -23.22 -30.43 -2.45
N CYS A 210 -24.47 -30.30 -2.00
CA CYS A 210 -24.86 -30.61 -0.63
C CYS A 210 -24.58 -32.06 -0.28
N TYR A 211 -24.86 -32.99 -1.18
CA TYR A 211 -24.56 -34.42 -0.99
C TYR A 211 -23.04 -34.69 -0.93
N ILE A 212 -22.26 -34.15 -1.88
CA ILE A 212 -20.80 -34.40 -1.99
C ILE A 212 -20.04 -33.81 -0.80
N TYR A 213 -20.38 -32.59 -0.40
CA TYR A 213 -19.64 -31.85 0.62
C TYR A 213 -20.33 -31.85 2.00
N GLY A 214 -21.51 -32.46 2.11
CA GLY A 214 -22.29 -32.58 3.34
C GLY A 214 -22.86 -31.24 3.84
N ILE A 215 -23.14 -30.30 2.93
CA ILE A 215 -23.66 -28.97 3.26
C ILE A 215 -25.13 -29.10 3.67
N PRO A 216 -25.53 -28.56 4.84
CA PRO A 216 -26.92 -28.63 5.30
C PRO A 216 -27.88 -27.78 4.46
#